data_AF-A0A6A3JDL8-F1
#
_entry.id   AF-A0A6A3JDL8-F1
#
_cell.length_a   1.000
_cell.length_b   1.000
_cell.length_c   1.000
_cell.angle_alpha   90.00
_cell.angle_beta   90.00
_cell.angle_gamma   90.00
#
_symmetry.space_group_name_H-M   'P 1'
#
loop_
_entity.id
_entity.type
_entity.pdbx_description
1 polymer ?
#
loop_
_entity_poly.entity_id
_entity_poly.type
_entity_poly.pdbx_seq_one_letter_code
_entity_poly.pdbx_strand_id
1 'polypeptide(L)'
;MKKRGIHGAFIQEICDILLGCGPKKCRKVLQNRYAEVPKLSALLPGPGQLKNHKSHLKSALAGGWEIKNIAKLLEWAFPRLCSSRAEFFLGGDTHIDCWDFDAAQDAGVFYTVPSHFRNELMVLECFEHDVQVEGGKKATCFRLVITSRQIFRNVLYAHNGQKDDGVIGVTDGTYRIHFGVWTLVDFGT
;
A
#
# COMPACT_ATOMS: atom_id res chain seq x y z
N MET A 1 -34.46 11.71 6.20
CA MET A 1 -34.29 10.24 6.39
C MET A 1 -32.85 9.92 6.76
N LYS A 2 -32.58 9.34 7.94
CA LYS A 2 -31.24 8.85 8.32
C LYS A 2 -30.93 7.57 7.52
N LYS A 3 -29.98 7.61 6.56
CA LYS A 3 -29.46 6.41 5.89
C LYS A 3 -28.82 5.51 6.96
N ARG A 4 -29.46 4.39 7.29
CA ARG A 4 -29.03 3.48 8.39
C ARG A 4 -27.78 2.65 8.04
N GLY A 5 -27.35 2.63 6.78
CA GLY A 5 -26.21 1.84 6.30
C GLY A 5 -25.08 2.68 5.70
N ILE A 6 -23.91 2.07 5.60
CA ILE A 6 -22.77 2.58 4.81
C ILE A 6 -23.17 2.55 3.33
N HIS A 7 -22.84 3.60 2.59
CA HIS A 7 -23.14 3.67 1.17
C HIS A 7 -22.36 2.60 0.38
N GLY A 8 -23.03 1.91 -0.55
CA GLY A 8 -22.44 0.79 -1.31
C GLY A 8 -21.09 1.09 -1.95
N ALA A 9 -20.94 2.32 -2.46
CA ALA A 9 -19.70 2.81 -3.07
C ALA A 9 -18.45 2.71 -2.18
N PHE A 10 -18.61 2.63 -0.86
CA PHE A 10 -17.48 2.58 0.08
C PHE A 10 -17.37 1.25 0.81
N ILE A 11 -18.30 0.30 0.62
CA ILE A 11 -18.34 -0.92 1.45
C ILE A 11 -17.02 -1.69 1.37
N GLN A 12 -16.53 -1.97 0.16
CA GLN A 12 -15.29 -2.73 -0.01
C GLN A 12 -14.08 -2.02 0.62
N GLU A 13 -13.89 -0.74 0.27
CA GLU A 13 -12.79 0.07 0.82
C GLU A 13 -12.85 0.20 2.34
N ILE A 14 -14.04 0.42 2.90
CA ILE A 14 -14.23 0.52 4.36
C ILE A 14 -13.93 -0.82 5.02
N CYS A 15 -14.37 -1.93 4.43
CA CYS A 15 -14.00 -3.25 4.91
C CYS A 15 -12.49 -3.32 5.02
N ASP A 16 -11.77 -3.18 3.90
CA ASP A 16 -10.32 -3.30 3.79
C ASP A 16 -9.58 -2.43 4.83
N ILE A 17 -9.96 -1.15 4.95
CA ILE A 17 -9.32 -0.25 5.91
C ILE A 17 -9.67 -0.62 7.36
N LEU A 18 -10.90 -1.03 7.66
CA LEU A 18 -11.29 -1.44 9.02
C LEU A 18 -10.68 -2.77 9.44
N LEU A 19 -10.24 -3.61 8.49
CA LEU A 19 -9.50 -4.85 8.78
C LEU A 19 -8.15 -4.50 9.44
N GLY A 20 -7.41 -3.51 8.90
CA GLY A 20 -6.09 -3.12 9.41
C GLY A 20 -6.10 -1.97 10.43
N CYS A 21 -7.12 -1.10 10.42
CA CYS A 21 -7.11 0.17 11.17
C CYS A 21 -8.36 0.38 12.03
N GLY A 22 -8.26 1.29 13.00
CA GLY A 22 -9.40 1.73 13.80
C GLY A 22 -10.39 2.63 13.02
N PRO A 23 -11.68 2.72 13.43
CA PRO A 23 -12.69 3.56 12.78
C PRO A 23 -12.29 5.02 12.58
N LYS A 24 -11.52 5.60 13.51
CA LYS A 24 -11.00 6.97 13.40
C LYS A 24 -10.05 7.14 12.22
N LYS A 25 -9.08 6.23 12.08
CA LYS A 25 -8.10 6.26 10.97
C LYS A 25 -8.78 5.97 9.63
N CYS A 26 -9.72 5.03 9.59
CA CYS A 26 -10.57 4.78 8.42
C CYS A 26 -11.29 6.04 7.94
N ARG A 27 -11.95 6.77 8.85
CA ARG A 27 -12.62 8.03 8.51
C ARG A 27 -11.65 9.07 7.94
N LYS A 28 -10.48 9.23 8.56
CA LYS A 28 -9.46 10.19 8.10
C LYS A 28 -8.98 9.85 6.69
N VAL A 29 -8.72 8.58 6.41
CA VAL A 29 -8.32 8.11 5.06
C VAL A 29 -9.39 8.45 4.03
N LEU A 30 -10.66 8.14 4.31
CA LEU A 30 -11.77 8.45 3.40
C LEU A 30 -11.95 9.96 3.17
N GLN A 31 -11.86 10.76 4.23
CA GLN A 31 -11.96 12.22 4.14
C GLN A 31 -10.85 12.79 3.25
N ASN A 32 -9.61 12.33 3.43
CA ASN A 32 -8.49 12.77 2.61
C ASN A 32 -8.64 12.30 1.15
N ARG A 33 -9.09 11.06 0.93
CA ARG A 33 -9.21 10.46 -0.42
C ARG A 33 -10.29 11.12 -1.26
N TYR A 34 -11.41 11.49 -0.64
CA TYR A 34 -12.58 12.05 -1.32
C TYR A 34 -12.77 13.56 -1.07
N ALA A 35 -11.74 14.24 -0.56
CA ALA A 35 -11.79 15.68 -0.25
C ALA A 35 -12.25 16.51 -1.45
N GLU A 36 -11.76 16.15 -2.65
CA GLU A 36 -12.00 16.86 -3.91
C GLU A 36 -13.19 16.32 -4.71
N VAL A 37 -13.95 15.36 -4.16
CA VAL A 37 -15.10 14.75 -4.85
C VAL A 37 -16.38 15.02 -4.04
N PRO A 38 -17.04 16.18 -4.24
CA PRO A 38 -18.16 16.62 -3.40
C PRO A 38 -19.31 15.59 -3.29
N LYS A 39 -19.62 14.91 -4.41
CA LYS A 39 -20.67 13.88 -4.47
C LYS A 39 -20.38 12.70 -3.54
N LEU A 40 -19.11 12.27 -3.45
CA LEU A 40 -18.70 11.14 -2.61
C LEU A 40 -18.42 11.59 -1.17
N SER A 41 -17.86 12.78 -0.99
CA SER A 41 -17.63 13.39 0.32
C SER A 41 -18.93 13.51 1.14
N ALA A 42 -20.03 13.91 0.49
CA ALA A 42 -21.36 14.01 1.10
C ALA A 42 -21.94 12.65 1.55
N LEU A 43 -21.43 11.54 1.02
CA LEU A 43 -21.92 10.18 1.29
C LEU A 43 -21.05 9.43 2.31
N LEU A 44 -19.99 10.07 2.84
CA LEU A 44 -19.05 9.44 3.76
C LEU A 44 -19.73 8.97 5.05
N PRO A 45 -19.34 7.81 5.59
CA PRO A 45 -19.95 7.24 6.78
C PRO A 45 -19.63 8.05 8.05
N GLY A 46 -20.61 8.08 8.95
CA GLY A 46 -20.47 8.58 10.31
C GLY A 46 -19.57 7.71 11.20
N PRO A 47 -19.06 8.25 12.33
CA PRO A 47 -18.20 7.47 13.24
C PRO A 47 -18.92 6.26 13.83
N GLY A 48 -20.21 6.39 14.14
CA GLY A 48 -21.04 5.29 14.64
C GLY A 48 -21.25 4.19 13.60
N GLN A 49 -21.41 4.55 12.32
CA GLN A 49 -21.55 3.57 11.24
C GLN A 49 -20.28 2.73 11.07
N LEU A 50 -19.10 3.36 11.10
CA LEU A 50 -17.81 2.67 11.04
C LEU A 50 -17.57 1.77 12.27
N LYS A 51 -17.94 2.23 13.47
CA LYS A 51 -17.82 1.43 14.70
C LYS A 51 -18.70 0.18 14.64
N ASN A 52 -19.98 0.36 14.27
CA ASN A 52 -20.93 -0.75 14.14
C ASN A 52 -20.50 -1.72 13.06
N HIS A 53 -20.03 -1.21 11.91
CA HIS A 53 -19.56 -2.05 10.82
C HIS A 53 -18.31 -2.83 11.18
N LYS A 54 -17.35 -2.24 11.91
CA LYS A 54 -16.19 -3.00 12.43
C LYS A 54 -16.61 -4.11 13.39
N SER A 55 -17.58 -3.86 14.25
CA SER A 55 -18.12 -4.89 15.14
C SER A 55 -18.78 -6.03 14.33
N HIS A 56 -19.56 -5.67 13.31
CA HIS A 56 -20.17 -6.64 12.40
C HIS A 56 -19.13 -7.46 11.63
N LEU A 57 -18.08 -6.82 11.10
CA LEU A 57 -16.98 -7.53 10.43
C LEU A 57 -16.35 -8.54 11.39
N LYS A 58 -16.05 -8.13 12.63
CA LYS A 58 -15.51 -9.04 13.65
C LYS A 58 -16.44 -10.22 13.96
N SER A 59 -17.76 -10.01 14.00
CA SER A 59 -18.73 -11.07 14.30
C SER A 59 -19.01 -11.98 13.10
N ALA A 60 -19.04 -11.44 11.88
CA ALA A 60 -19.30 -12.18 10.65
C ALA A 60 -18.11 -13.05 10.23
N LEU A 61 -16.90 -12.68 10.64
CA LEU A 61 -15.66 -13.36 10.29
C LEU A 61 -15.26 -14.45 11.31
N ALA A 62 -16.20 -15.30 11.73
CA ALA A 62 -15.95 -16.41 12.65
C ALA A 62 -14.94 -17.48 12.15
N GLY A 63 -14.30 -17.27 10.98
CA GLY A 63 -13.27 -18.13 10.37
C GLY A 63 -11.83 -17.57 10.35
N GLY A 64 -11.61 -16.35 10.85
CA GLY A 64 -10.28 -15.74 11.05
C GLY A 64 -9.80 -14.80 9.92
N TRP A 65 -8.68 -14.12 10.19
CA TRP A 65 -8.01 -13.08 9.37
C TRP A 65 -6.81 -13.60 8.58
N GLU A 66 -6.57 -14.90 8.69
CA GLU A 66 -5.32 -15.52 8.27
C GLU A 66 -5.44 -15.97 6.82
N ILE A 67 -4.45 -15.59 6.03
CA ILE A 67 -4.18 -16.26 4.77
C ILE A 67 -3.59 -17.62 5.13
N LYS A 68 -4.44 -18.65 5.10
CA LYS A 68 -4.10 -20.00 5.61
C LYS A 68 -3.21 -20.81 4.66
N ASN A 69 -3.05 -20.37 3.42
CA ASN A 69 -2.21 -21.04 2.43
C ASN A 69 -1.71 -20.07 1.33
N ILE A 70 -0.68 -20.51 0.62
CA ILE A 70 -0.06 -19.75 -0.47
C ILE A 70 -1.00 -19.43 -1.62
N ALA A 71 -1.91 -20.34 -1.98
CA ALA A 71 -2.83 -20.11 -3.09
C ALA A 71 -3.68 -18.86 -2.83
N LYS A 72 -4.17 -18.69 -1.59
CA LYS A 72 -4.89 -17.48 -1.19
C LYS A 72 -4.03 -16.23 -1.13
N LEU A 73 -2.75 -16.37 -0.78
CA LEU A 73 -1.81 -15.24 -0.83
C LEU A 73 -1.59 -14.77 -2.27
N LEU A 74 -1.35 -15.72 -3.18
CA LEU A 74 -1.07 -15.46 -4.59
C LEU A 74 -2.31 -14.91 -5.32
N GLU A 75 -3.50 -15.46 -5.05
CA GLU A 75 -4.77 -14.89 -5.53
C GLU A 75 -4.92 -13.41 -5.16
N TRP A 76 -4.49 -13.03 -3.95
CA TRP A 76 -4.51 -11.63 -3.51
C TRP A 76 -3.37 -10.80 -4.12
N ALA A 77 -2.19 -11.39 -4.29
CA ALA A 77 -0.99 -10.66 -4.71
C ALA A 77 -0.93 -10.42 -6.22
N PHE A 78 -1.34 -11.38 -7.06
CA PHE A 78 -1.16 -11.31 -8.50
C PHE A 78 -1.82 -10.10 -9.18
N PRO A 79 -3.05 -9.67 -8.82
CA PRO A 79 -3.63 -8.46 -9.40
C PRO A 79 -2.89 -7.16 -9.05
N ARG A 80 -1.92 -7.23 -8.12
CA ARG A 80 -1.12 -6.10 -7.64
C ARG A 80 0.36 -6.26 -8.02
N LEU A 81 0.73 -7.34 -8.70
CA LEU A 81 2.12 -7.67 -9.00
C LEU A 81 2.63 -6.74 -10.09
N CYS A 82 3.52 -5.83 -9.71
CA CYS A 82 4.19 -4.93 -10.63
C CYS A 82 5.49 -5.54 -11.13
N SER A 83 5.51 -5.92 -12.40
CA SER A 83 6.63 -6.65 -13.01
C SER A 83 7.38 -5.86 -14.08
N SER A 84 6.88 -4.68 -14.46
CA SER A 84 7.50 -3.87 -15.50
C SER A 84 7.60 -2.39 -15.16
N ARG A 85 8.56 -1.71 -15.80
CA ARG A 85 8.72 -0.26 -15.74
C ARG A 85 7.46 0.48 -16.21
N ALA A 86 6.86 0.04 -17.32
CA ALA A 86 5.65 0.66 -17.87
C ALA A 86 4.49 0.58 -16.87
N GLU A 87 4.26 -0.61 -16.30
CA GLU A 87 3.24 -0.83 -15.29
C GLU A 87 3.45 0.07 -14.06
N PHE A 88 4.71 0.26 -13.64
CA PHE A 88 5.04 1.13 -12.51
C PHE A 88 4.76 2.62 -12.77
N PHE A 89 5.17 3.13 -13.92
CA PHE A 89 5.08 4.57 -14.20
C PHE A 89 3.74 5.01 -14.78
N LEU A 90 3.12 4.16 -15.58
CA LEU A 90 1.99 4.54 -16.45
C LEU A 90 0.67 3.84 -16.07
N GLY A 91 0.75 2.77 -15.28
CA GLY A 91 -0.40 1.91 -14.98
C GLY A 91 -0.65 0.91 -16.12
N GLY A 92 -1.25 -0.24 -15.80
CA GLY A 92 -1.38 -1.38 -16.73
C GLY A 92 -2.28 -1.16 -17.95
N ASP A 93 -2.81 0.04 -18.18
CA ASP A 93 -3.88 0.31 -19.16
C ASP A 93 -3.54 1.40 -20.19
N THR A 94 -2.27 1.80 -20.29
CA THR A 94 -1.85 2.85 -21.24
C THR A 94 -0.95 2.28 -22.33
N HIS A 95 -1.37 2.44 -23.59
CA HIS A 95 -0.56 2.32 -24.81
C HIS A 95 0.61 3.32 -24.89
N ILE A 96 1.02 3.91 -23.77
CA ILE A 96 2.14 4.84 -23.68
C ILE A 96 3.39 3.99 -23.49
N ASP A 97 4.36 4.17 -24.38
CA ASP A 97 5.64 3.48 -24.29
C ASP A 97 6.43 4.01 -23.10
N CYS A 98 7.11 3.13 -22.35
CA CYS A 98 7.91 3.51 -21.17
C CYS A 98 9.09 4.46 -21.48
N TRP A 99 9.35 4.68 -22.77
CA TRP A 99 10.30 5.64 -23.32
C TRP A 99 9.84 7.10 -23.15
N ASP A 100 8.55 7.35 -22.94
CA ASP A 100 8.01 8.70 -22.68
C ASP A 100 8.15 9.13 -21.21
N PHE A 101 8.74 8.28 -20.35
CA PHE A 101 9.00 8.63 -18.96
C PHE A 101 10.15 9.64 -18.83
N ASP A 102 9.81 10.88 -18.50
CA ASP A 102 10.78 11.91 -18.13
C ASP A 102 11.03 11.94 -16.61
N ALA A 103 12.17 11.39 -16.20
CA ALA A 103 12.60 11.34 -14.80
C ALA A 103 12.80 12.74 -14.17
N ALA A 104 13.13 13.76 -14.96
CA ALA A 104 13.36 15.11 -14.46
C ALA A 104 12.04 15.83 -14.16
N GLN A 105 11.00 15.57 -14.94
CA GLN A 105 9.67 16.15 -14.74
C GLN A 105 8.76 15.29 -13.85
N ASP A 106 9.18 14.07 -13.55
CA ASP A 106 8.35 13.09 -12.84
C ASP A 106 7.76 13.62 -11.53
N ALA A 107 8.57 14.27 -10.69
CA ALA A 107 8.06 14.79 -9.41
C ALA A 107 6.90 15.77 -9.63
N GLY A 108 7.03 16.69 -10.59
CA GLY A 108 5.97 17.64 -10.92
C GLY A 108 4.72 16.94 -11.46
N VAL A 109 4.88 16.06 -12.45
CA VAL A 109 3.77 15.34 -13.10
C VAL A 109 3.06 14.39 -12.12
N PHE A 110 3.82 13.63 -11.34
CA PHE A 110 3.28 12.63 -10.42
C PHE A 110 2.38 13.25 -9.36
N TYR A 111 2.69 14.44 -8.82
CA TYR A 111 1.79 15.09 -7.85
C TYR A 111 0.49 15.61 -8.48
N THR A 112 0.41 15.73 -9.81
CA THR A 112 -0.85 16.09 -10.51
C THR A 112 -1.77 14.89 -10.73
N VAL A 113 -1.27 13.65 -10.65
CA VAL A 113 -2.13 12.46 -10.83
C VAL A 113 -2.97 12.17 -9.58
N PRO A 114 -4.14 11.52 -9.74
CA PRO A 114 -5.06 11.28 -8.65
C PRO A 114 -4.44 10.54 -7.45
N SER A 115 -4.88 10.91 -6.24
CA SER A 115 -4.37 10.33 -4.98
C SER A 115 -4.46 8.80 -4.92
N HIS A 116 -5.51 8.21 -5.51
CA HIS A 116 -5.66 6.75 -5.51
C HIS A 116 -4.58 6.03 -6.32
N PHE A 117 -4.14 6.60 -7.45
CA PHE A 117 -3.04 6.07 -8.24
C PHE A 117 -1.72 6.22 -7.48
N ARG A 118 -1.44 7.42 -6.94
CA ARG A 118 -0.21 7.67 -6.18
C ARG A 118 0.00 6.73 -5.00
N ASN A 119 -1.10 6.40 -4.32
CA ASN A 119 -1.11 5.56 -3.12
C ASN A 119 -1.51 4.10 -3.40
N GLU A 120 -1.52 3.68 -4.67
CA GLU A 120 -1.84 2.31 -5.04
C GLU A 120 -0.83 1.34 -4.43
N LEU A 121 -1.34 0.28 -3.79
CA LEU A 121 -0.52 -0.79 -3.21
C LEU A 121 -0.03 -1.71 -4.33
N MET A 122 1.28 -1.91 -4.37
CA MET A 122 1.95 -2.73 -5.36
C MET A 122 2.70 -3.85 -4.67
N VAL A 123 2.64 -5.04 -5.26
CA VAL A 123 3.48 -6.17 -4.91
C VAL A 123 4.65 -6.19 -5.88
N LEU A 124 5.88 -6.15 -5.38
CA LEU A 124 7.08 -6.25 -6.22
C LEU A 124 7.50 -7.70 -6.40
N GLU A 125 7.32 -8.52 -5.35
CA GLU A 125 7.73 -9.91 -5.37
C GLU A 125 6.94 -10.75 -4.35
N CYS A 126 6.70 -12.01 -4.71
CA CYS A 126 6.16 -13.05 -3.84
C CYS A 126 7.15 -14.21 -3.78
N PHE A 127 7.51 -14.68 -2.58
CA PHE A 127 8.43 -15.80 -2.45
C PHE A 127 8.15 -16.68 -1.24
N GLU A 128 8.59 -17.93 -1.36
CA GLU A 128 8.43 -18.99 -0.36
C GLU A 128 9.80 -19.42 0.13
N HIS A 129 9.92 -19.71 1.43
CA HIS A 129 11.11 -20.34 1.98
C HIS A 129 10.75 -21.18 3.20
N ASP A 130 11.49 -22.26 3.41
CA ASP A 130 11.35 -23.08 4.60
C ASP A 130 12.18 -22.52 5.76
N VAL A 131 11.58 -22.48 6.94
CA VAL A 131 12.26 -22.19 8.20
C VAL A 131 12.27 -23.41 9.12
N GLN A 132 13.37 -23.57 9.84
CA GLN A 132 13.47 -24.52 10.95
C GLN A 132 12.81 -23.89 12.18
N VAL A 133 11.80 -24.55 12.73
CA VAL A 133 11.13 -24.15 13.97
C VAL A 133 11.68 -24.99 15.12
N GLU A 134 11.64 -24.47 16.35
CA GLU A 134 12.04 -25.21 17.54
C GLU A 134 11.40 -26.61 17.58
N GLY A 135 12.23 -27.63 17.85
CA GLY A 135 11.83 -29.03 17.80
C GLY A 135 12.04 -29.73 16.44
N GLY A 136 12.80 -29.13 15.51
CA GLY A 136 13.20 -29.77 14.24
C GLY A 136 12.09 -29.89 13.19
N LYS A 137 10.96 -29.19 13.41
CA LYS A 137 9.88 -29.10 12.44
C LYS A 137 10.22 -28.06 11.38
N LYS A 138 10.02 -28.39 10.10
CA LYS A 138 10.04 -27.41 9.02
C LYS A 138 8.69 -26.71 8.95
N ALA A 139 8.70 -25.39 8.87
CA ALA A 139 7.54 -24.60 8.52
C ALA A 139 7.83 -23.85 7.23
N THR A 140 6.89 -23.89 6.30
CA THR A 140 6.95 -23.09 5.08
C THR A 140 6.45 -21.69 5.39
N CYS A 141 7.25 -20.69 5.06
CA CYS A 141 6.93 -19.28 5.26
C CYS A 141 6.79 -18.56 3.92
N PHE A 142 5.73 -17.77 3.81
CA PHE A 142 5.45 -16.94 2.64
C PHE A 142 5.79 -15.48 2.92
N ARG A 143 6.42 -14.82 1.94
CA ARG A 143 6.86 -13.44 2.04
C ARG A 143 6.40 -12.65 0.83
N LEU A 144 6.18 -11.36 1.07
CA LEU A 144 5.80 -10.38 0.06
C LEU A 144 6.73 -9.16 0.20
N VAL A 145 7.17 -8.64 -0.93
CA VAL A 145 7.71 -7.28 -1.01
C VAL A 145 6.58 -6.38 -1.51
N ILE A 146 6.16 -5.42 -0.70
CA ILE A 146 5.09 -4.48 -1.04
C ILE A 146 5.57 -3.04 -0.95
N THR A 147 4.97 -2.18 -1.75
CA THR A 147 5.23 -0.73 -1.75
C THR A 147 4.00 0.02 -2.24
N SER A 148 4.09 1.34 -2.33
CA SER A 148 3.19 2.15 -3.15
C SER A 148 3.96 2.87 -4.24
N ARG A 149 3.26 3.35 -5.27
CA ARG A 149 3.88 4.17 -6.34
C ARG A 149 4.66 5.34 -5.75
N GLN A 150 4.08 6.03 -4.77
CA GLN A 150 4.72 7.16 -4.12
C GLN A 150 5.96 6.76 -3.31
N ILE A 151 5.91 5.69 -2.51
CA ILE A 151 7.05 5.26 -1.70
C ILE A 151 8.20 4.80 -2.59
N PHE A 152 7.92 4.00 -3.62
CA PHE A 152 8.98 3.47 -4.48
C PHE A 152 9.64 4.56 -5.35
N ARG A 153 8.90 5.61 -5.72
CA ARG A 153 9.45 6.79 -6.41
C ARG A 153 10.50 7.54 -5.60
N ASN A 154 10.51 7.42 -4.27
CA ASN A 154 11.58 8.00 -3.46
C ASN A 154 12.96 7.46 -3.84
N VAL A 155 13.06 6.22 -4.35
CA VAL A 155 14.31 5.65 -4.86
C VAL A 155 14.81 6.45 -6.07
N LEU A 156 13.92 6.78 -7.01
CA LEU A 156 14.25 7.60 -8.17
C LEU A 156 14.67 9.01 -7.74
N TYR A 157 13.91 9.63 -6.85
CA TYR A 157 14.20 10.99 -6.38
C TYR A 157 15.51 11.06 -5.61
N ALA A 158 15.80 10.04 -4.78
CA ALA A 158 17.08 9.93 -4.11
C ALA A 158 18.23 9.74 -5.11
N HIS A 159 18.06 8.88 -6.13
CA HIS A 159 19.08 8.69 -7.17
C HIS A 159 19.35 9.98 -7.97
N ASN A 160 18.31 10.74 -8.31
CA ASN A 160 18.47 12.00 -9.03
C ASN A 160 19.12 13.07 -8.12
N GLY A 161 18.66 13.19 -6.87
CA GLY A 161 19.21 14.12 -5.88
C GLY A 161 20.68 13.83 -5.53
N GLN A 162 21.15 12.58 -5.65
CA GLN A 162 22.57 12.27 -5.45
C GLN A 162 23.52 13.08 -6.36
N LYS A 163 23.07 13.48 -7.55
CA LYS A 163 23.88 14.24 -8.49
C LYS A 163 24.08 15.70 -8.06
N ASP A 164 23.07 16.29 -7.44
CA ASP A 164 23.01 17.74 -7.16
C ASP A 164 23.12 18.05 -5.65
N ASP A 165 22.51 17.23 -4.80
CA ASP A 165 22.36 17.45 -3.35
C ASP A 165 23.26 16.54 -2.50
N GLY A 166 23.86 15.50 -3.10
CA GLY A 166 24.53 14.41 -2.39
C GLY A 166 23.54 13.40 -1.78
N VAL A 167 24.03 12.43 -0.99
CA VAL A 167 23.15 11.47 -0.30
C VAL A 167 22.52 12.13 0.92
N ILE A 168 21.28 12.61 0.81
CA ILE A 168 20.51 13.15 1.94
C ILE A 168 19.50 12.10 2.42
N GLY A 169 19.82 11.47 3.55
CA GLY A 169 18.89 10.59 4.27
C GLY A 169 18.07 11.37 5.30
N VAL A 170 16.75 11.45 5.13
CA VAL A 170 15.84 11.89 6.19
C VAL A 170 15.50 10.67 7.04
N THR A 171 16.04 10.60 8.25
CA THR A 171 15.84 9.46 9.16
C THR A 171 15.40 9.97 10.54
N ASP A 172 14.54 9.21 11.22
CA ASP A 172 14.05 9.53 12.57
C ASP A 172 15.04 9.10 13.69
N GLY A 173 16.21 8.59 13.31
CA GLY A 173 17.34 8.39 14.21
C GLY A 173 17.79 6.95 14.46
N THR A 174 17.29 5.94 13.72
CA THR A 174 17.77 4.56 13.91
C THR A 174 18.36 3.96 12.63
N TYR A 175 19.69 3.98 12.51
CA TYR A 175 20.43 3.31 11.43
C TYR A 175 21.42 2.28 11.99
N ARG A 176 21.67 1.22 11.22
CA ARG A 176 22.83 0.35 11.44
C ARG A 176 23.57 0.14 10.13
N ILE A 177 24.85 0.52 10.11
CA ILE A 177 25.73 0.29 8.96
C ILE A 177 26.10 -1.19 8.93
N HIS A 178 25.72 -1.88 7.85
CA HIS A 178 26.15 -3.24 7.58
C HIS A 178 27.42 -3.20 6.72
N PHE A 179 28.54 -3.71 7.25
CA PHE A 179 29.87 -3.64 6.62
C PHE A 179 30.07 -4.56 5.40
N GLY A 180 29.00 -5.14 4.86
CA GLY A 180 29.07 -6.02 3.69
C GLY A 180 29.05 -5.31 2.33
N VAL A 181 28.43 -4.12 2.20
CA VAL A 181 28.26 -3.46 0.87
C VAL A 181 27.85 -1.97 0.93
N TRP A 182 28.04 -1.25 2.05
CA TRP A 182 27.54 0.12 2.21
C TRP A 182 26.03 0.28 1.97
N THR A 183 25.22 -0.64 2.49
CA THR A 183 23.76 -0.52 2.42
C THR A 183 23.24 0.13 3.70
N LEU A 184 22.54 1.27 3.55
CA LEU A 184 21.80 1.90 4.63
C LEU A 184 20.45 1.18 4.77
N VAL A 185 20.27 0.44 5.86
CA VAL A 185 19.01 -0.26 6.15
C VAL A 185 18.23 0.56 7.15
N ASP A 186 17.05 1.02 6.72
CA ASP A 186 16.07 1.69 7.56
C ASP A 186 15.16 0.66 8.25
N PHE A 187 15.02 0.78 9.57
CA PHE A 187 14.23 -0.12 10.42
C PHE A 187 13.02 0.59 11.06
N GLY A 188 12.61 1.75 10.56
CA GLY A 188 11.52 2.56 11.13
C GLY A 188 10.17 1.82 11.27
N THR A 189 9.53 2.02 12.42
CA THR A 189 8.29 1.36 12.92
C THR A 189 7.01 1.71 12.19
#